data_AF-P94296-F1
#
_entry.id   AF-P94296-F1
#
_cell.length_a   1.000
_cell.length_b   1.000
_cell.length_c   1.000
_cell.angle_alpha   90.00
_cell.angle_beta   90.00
_cell.angle_gamma   90.00
#
_symmetry.space_group_name_H-M   'P 1'
#
loop_
_entity.id
_entity.type
_entity.pdbx_description
1 polymer ?
#
loop_
_entity_poly.entity_id
_entity_poly.type
_entity_poly.pdbx_seq_one_letter_code
_entity_poly.pdbx_strand_id
1 'polypeptide(L)'
;IVVKEAADLDAEVLVSECMAVNPDYQITFQEEMVQANIGVIVNVLEDHMDVMGPTLDEVAQAFVATIPYNGHLIITESPYTDYYKEIAEKRNTKVIVADNSRISEAFLKQFEYMVFPENASLALAVAEALGIDEETAFRGMLNAHPDPGAMRIIPMDDHSNQTSYFVNGFAANDAASTLNIWKRVEVLGYPTKQPVIIMNCREDRVERTEQFARDVLPHIEMDKLVVIGESVSPIVDAFEDGFIPANEIVNFEGASTDEIADYLYDVMASTTIYGVGNIHGAAEPLIEKLNQYKVKRLAS
;
A
#
# COMPACT_ATOMS: atom_id res chain seq x y z
N ILE A 1 0.62 26.68 -8.22
CA ILE A 1 -0.74 27.07 -7.76
C ILE A 1 -0.88 26.69 -6.29
N VAL A 2 -0.70 25.42 -5.92
CA VAL A 2 -0.80 24.93 -4.51
C VAL A 2 0.07 25.70 -3.52
N VAL A 3 1.36 25.92 -3.80
CA VAL A 3 2.26 26.67 -2.87
C VAL A 3 1.76 28.10 -2.63
N LYS A 4 1.25 28.75 -3.67
CA LYS A 4 0.68 30.10 -3.56
C LYS A 4 -0.58 30.09 -2.71
N GLU A 5 -1.46 29.12 -2.94
CA GLU A 5 -2.70 28.98 -2.17
C GLU A 5 -2.43 28.67 -0.69
N ALA A 6 -1.45 27.82 -0.39
CA ALA A 6 -1.01 27.58 0.99
C ALA A 6 -0.51 28.86 1.66
N ALA A 7 0.26 29.69 0.93
CA ALA A 7 0.71 30.98 1.42
C ALA A 7 -0.45 31.99 1.59
N ASP A 8 -1.40 32.04 0.65
CA ASP A 8 -2.58 32.91 0.72
C ASP A 8 -3.52 32.50 1.88
N LEU A 9 -3.45 31.25 2.34
CA LEU A 9 -4.16 30.72 3.52
C LEU A 9 -3.37 30.88 4.84
N ASP A 10 -2.20 31.54 4.81
CA ASP A 10 -1.28 31.66 5.94
C ASP A 10 -0.92 30.30 6.58
N ALA A 11 -0.79 29.24 5.77
CA ALA A 11 -0.44 27.92 6.25
C ALA A 11 1.00 27.88 6.80
N GLU A 12 1.17 27.37 8.03
CA GLU A 12 2.49 27.20 8.66
C GLU A 12 3.27 26.00 8.08
N VAL A 13 2.55 25.01 7.54
CA VAL A 13 3.13 23.77 6.99
C VAL A 13 2.38 23.39 5.71
N LEU A 14 3.14 23.01 4.68
CA LEU A 14 2.64 22.35 3.49
C LEU A 14 3.29 20.96 3.39
N VAL A 15 2.47 19.91 3.35
CA VAL A 15 2.93 18.55 3.08
C VAL A 15 2.58 18.24 1.63
N SER A 16 3.58 17.86 0.83
CA SER A 16 3.40 17.50 -0.58
C SER A 16 4.00 16.14 -0.84
N GLU A 17 3.17 15.21 -1.34
CA GLU A 17 3.66 13.99 -1.96
C GLU A 17 4.29 14.32 -3.32
N CYS A 18 5.38 13.63 -3.66
CA CYS A 18 6.04 13.74 -4.96
C CYS A 18 6.08 12.35 -5.63
N MET A 19 5.19 12.13 -6.59
CA MET A 19 5.16 10.91 -7.42
C MET A 19 5.87 11.11 -8.77
N ALA A 20 6.82 12.05 -8.84
CA ALA A 20 7.53 12.35 -10.08
C ALA A 20 8.50 11.21 -10.43
N VAL A 21 8.09 10.35 -11.37
CA VAL A 21 8.90 9.22 -11.85
C VAL A 21 10.11 9.66 -12.67
N ASN A 22 10.07 10.84 -13.31
CA ASN A 22 11.21 11.36 -14.05
C ASN A 22 12.17 12.11 -13.10
N PRO A 23 13.46 11.72 -13.03
CA PRO A 23 14.44 12.38 -12.17
C PRO A 23 14.56 13.89 -12.38
N ASP A 24 14.45 14.38 -13.62
CA ASP A 24 14.53 15.82 -13.92
C ASP A 24 13.39 16.60 -13.26
N TYR A 25 12.19 16.00 -13.16
CA TYR A 25 11.07 16.62 -12.49
C TYR A 25 11.29 16.70 -10.98
N GLN A 26 11.93 15.69 -10.37
CA GLN A 26 12.26 15.74 -8.95
C GLN A 26 13.20 16.91 -8.63
N ILE A 27 14.17 17.19 -9.51
CA ILE A 27 15.05 18.36 -9.40
C ILE A 27 14.24 19.65 -9.46
N THR A 28 13.40 19.82 -10.48
CA THR A 28 12.55 21.03 -10.61
C THR A 28 11.63 21.20 -9.39
N PHE A 29 11.03 20.11 -8.90
CA PHE A 29 10.18 20.16 -7.70
C PHE A 29 10.94 20.66 -6.48
N GLN A 30 12.16 20.15 -6.25
CA GLN A 30 12.94 20.52 -5.07
C GLN A 30 13.65 21.87 -5.21
N GLU A 31 14.16 22.24 -6.39
CA GLU A 31 14.97 23.45 -6.55
C GLU A 31 14.13 24.69 -6.88
N GLU A 32 13.01 24.53 -7.61
CA GLU A 32 12.26 25.66 -8.16
C GLU A 32 10.83 25.78 -7.62
N MET A 33 10.17 24.68 -7.23
CA MET A 33 8.74 24.69 -6.90
C MET A 33 8.42 24.62 -5.41
N VAL A 34 8.68 23.47 -4.78
CA VAL A 34 8.31 23.19 -3.39
C VAL A 34 9.39 23.66 -2.44
N GLN A 35 10.66 23.49 -2.81
CA GLN A 35 11.81 23.90 -2.00
C GLN A 35 11.69 23.39 -0.56
N ALA A 36 11.40 22.09 -0.42
CA ALA A 36 11.11 21.49 0.86
C ALA A 36 12.30 21.66 1.82
N ASN A 37 12.00 21.87 3.09
CA ASN A 37 12.98 21.91 4.19
C ASN A 37 13.08 20.57 4.93
N ILE A 38 12.13 19.67 4.68
CA ILE A 38 12.10 18.29 5.18
C ILE A 38 11.81 17.38 3.98
N GLY A 39 12.76 16.53 3.62
CA GLY A 39 12.58 15.47 2.63
C GLY A 39 12.25 14.14 3.32
N VAL A 40 11.32 13.37 2.77
CA VAL A 40 10.97 12.04 3.27
C VAL A 40 11.14 11.04 2.12
N ILE A 41 12.07 10.09 2.26
CA ILE A 41 12.23 8.97 1.32
C ILE A 41 11.68 7.73 2.01
N VAL A 42 10.53 7.26 1.55
CA VAL A 42 9.75 6.20 2.20
C VAL A 42 10.38 4.82 1.96
N ASN A 43 10.72 4.51 0.71
CA ASN A 43 11.38 3.27 0.30
C ASN A 43 11.98 3.43 -1.11
N VAL A 44 12.82 2.47 -1.49
CA VAL A 44 13.35 2.32 -2.86
C VAL A 44 12.88 0.96 -3.36
N LEU A 45 11.92 0.96 -4.28
CA LEU A 45 11.30 -0.23 -4.84
C LEU A 45 11.40 -0.20 -6.37
N GLU A 46 11.23 -1.39 -6.98
CA GLU A 46 11.14 -1.50 -8.43
C GLU A 46 9.82 -0.89 -8.89
N ASP A 47 9.90 0.29 -9.52
CA ASP A 47 8.77 1.00 -10.08
C ASP A 47 9.27 1.80 -11.28
N HIS A 48 8.50 1.85 -12.38
CA HIS A 48 8.85 2.62 -13.58
C HIS A 48 10.33 2.55 -14.01
N MET A 49 10.91 1.34 -14.03
CA MET A 49 12.34 1.09 -14.27
C MET A 49 12.81 1.56 -15.65
N ASP A 50 11.90 1.68 -16.61
CA ASP A 50 12.13 2.25 -17.93
C ASP A 50 12.44 3.75 -17.90
N VAL A 51 11.99 4.46 -16.85
CA VAL A 51 12.19 5.89 -16.64
C VAL A 51 13.25 6.16 -15.57
N MET A 52 13.19 5.44 -14.44
CA MET A 52 14.07 5.68 -13.29
C MET A 52 15.45 5.03 -13.42
N GLY A 53 15.59 4.06 -14.32
CA GLY A 53 16.83 3.32 -14.55
C GLY A 53 16.65 1.82 -14.24
N PRO A 54 17.56 0.98 -14.76
CA PRO A 54 17.37 -0.47 -14.76
C PRO A 54 17.58 -1.15 -13.40
N THR A 55 18.11 -0.46 -12.38
CA THR A 55 18.38 -1.03 -11.06
C THR A 55 17.93 -0.10 -9.93
N LEU A 56 17.76 -0.68 -8.73
CA LEU A 56 17.42 0.05 -7.52
C LEU A 56 18.47 1.11 -7.16
N ASP A 57 19.73 0.96 -7.58
CA ASP A 57 20.77 1.96 -7.35
C ASP A 57 20.48 3.25 -8.14
N GLU A 58 19.97 3.14 -9.36
CA GLU A 58 19.56 4.32 -10.14
C GLU A 58 18.29 4.96 -9.57
N VAL A 59 17.32 4.16 -9.09
CA VAL A 59 16.14 4.68 -8.38
C VAL A 59 16.57 5.45 -7.13
N ALA A 60 17.46 4.87 -6.32
CA ALA A 60 17.98 5.53 -5.12
C ALA A 60 18.73 6.83 -5.45
N GLN A 61 19.50 6.83 -6.55
CA GLN A 61 20.24 7.99 -7.06
C GLN A 61 19.29 9.09 -7.57
N ALA A 62 18.13 8.75 -8.14
CA ALA A 62 17.13 9.73 -8.54
C ALA A 62 16.59 10.50 -7.32
N PHE A 63 16.24 9.78 -6.25
CA PHE A 63 15.68 10.39 -5.03
C PHE A 63 16.63 11.36 -4.32
N VAL A 64 17.94 11.29 -4.57
CA VAL A 64 18.90 12.27 -4.06
C VAL A 64 18.53 13.70 -4.44
N ALA A 65 17.89 13.92 -5.59
CA ALA A 65 17.41 15.25 -6.00
C ALA A 65 16.48 15.88 -4.94
N THR A 66 15.71 15.07 -4.22
CA THR A 66 14.73 15.53 -3.22
C THR A 66 15.34 15.92 -1.86
N ILE A 67 16.60 15.56 -1.59
CA ILE A 67 17.24 15.81 -0.30
C ILE A 67 17.45 17.33 -0.14
N PRO A 68 16.90 17.98 0.90
CA PRO A 68 17.00 19.43 1.03
C PRO A 68 18.43 19.88 1.36
N TYR A 69 18.68 21.18 1.23
CA TYR A 69 19.87 21.84 1.78
C TYR A 69 19.53 22.49 3.12
N ASN A 70 20.41 22.38 4.12
CA ASN A 70 20.20 22.95 5.45
C ASN A 70 18.88 22.53 6.11
N GLY A 71 18.43 21.31 5.86
CA GLY A 71 17.12 20.80 6.29
C GLY A 71 17.19 19.50 7.07
N HIS A 72 16.11 18.73 7.00
CA HIS A 72 16.05 17.36 7.50
C HIS A 72 15.77 16.37 6.37
N LEU A 73 16.38 15.21 6.44
CA LEU A 73 16.07 14.06 5.61
C LEU A 73 15.57 12.94 6.53
N ILE A 74 14.39 12.42 6.24
CA ILE A 74 13.77 11.32 6.97
C ILE A 74 13.72 10.11 6.06
N ILE A 75 14.23 8.99 6.54
CA ILE A 75 14.31 7.74 5.79
C ILE A 75 13.91 6.55 6.66
N THR A 76 13.53 5.45 6.04
CA THR A 76 13.56 4.13 6.70
C THR A 76 14.93 3.49 6.55
N GLU A 77 15.27 2.57 7.45
CA GLU A 77 16.47 1.75 7.31
C GLU A 77 16.42 0.93 6.00
N SER A 78 17.48 0.99 5.20
CA SER A 78 17.58 0.32 3.90
C SER A 78 19.05 0.11 3.51
N PRO A 79 19.33 -0.67 2.44
CA PRO A 79 20.69 -0.76 1.89
C PRO A 79 21.31 0.59 1.48
N TYR A 80 20.48 1.63 1.27
CA TYR A 80 20.89 2.97 0.85
C TYR A 80 21.03 3.97 2.02
N THR A 81 20.82 3.54 3.27
CA THR A 81 20.89 4.42 4.45
C THR A 81 22.20 5.22 4.50
N ASP A 82 23.34 4.55 4.37
CA ASP A 82 24.65 5.21 4.47
C ASP A 82 24.94 6.10 3.27
N TYR A 83 24.48 5.71 2.08
CA TYR A 83 24.55 6.54 0.88
C TYR A 83 23.78 7.85 1.06
N TYR A 84 22.54 7.80 1.58
CA TYR A 84 21.76 9.00 1.84
C TYR A 84 22.36 9.88 2.94
N LYS A 85 22.98 9.28 3.98
CA LYS A 85 23.72 10.04 5.01
C LYS A 85 24.89 10.82 4.41
N GLU A 86 25.67 10.21 3.52
CA GLU A 86 26.80 10.88 2.86
C GLU A 86 26.33 12.09 2.04
N ILE A 87 25.23 11.94 1.30
CA ILE A 87 24.66 13.04 0.50
C ILE A 87 24.08 14.14 1.39
N ALA A 88 23.33 13.78 2.43
CA ALA A 88 22.76 14.74 3.38
C ALA A 88 23.86 15.55 4.09
N GLU A 89 24.97 14.91 4.47
CA GLU A 89 26.14 15.60 5.06
C GLU A 89 26.70 16.66 4.09
N LYS A 90 26.87 16.33 2.81
CA LYS A 90 27.31 17.29 1.77
C LYS A 90 26.36 18.47 1.61
N ARG A 91 25.07 18.30 1.93
CA ARG A 91 24.03 19.34 1.83
C ARG A 91 23.75 20.05 3.17
N ASN A 92 24.53 19.76 4.21
CA ASN A 92 24.31 20.25 5.58
C ASN A 92 22.90 19.92 6.10
N THR A 93 22.39 18.73 5.76
CA THR A 93 21.06 18.25 6.11
C THR A 93 21.17 17.14 7.15
N LYS A 94 20.33 17.22 8.19
CA LYS A 94 20.31 16.25 9.27
C LYS A 94 19.48 15.04 8.88
N VAL A 95 20.00 13.84 9.08
CA VAL A 95 19.26 12.60 8.80
C VAL A 95 18.60 12.09 10.06
N ILE A 96 17.32 11.73 9.97
CA ILE A 96 16.57 10.99 10.98
C ILE A 96 16.15 9.66 10.35
N VAL A 97 16.62 8.55 10.92
CA VAL A 97 16.20 7.21 10.50
C VAL A 97 15.00 6.83 11.35
N ALA A 98 13.86 6.54 10.72
CA ALA A 98 12.63 6.18 11.39
C ALA A 98 12.77 4.84 12.13
N ASP A 99 12.40 4.83 13.41
CA ASP A 99 12.53 3.67 14.30
C ASP A 99 11.18 2.99 14.50
N ASN A 100 10.98 1.87 13.81
CA ASN A 100 9.75 1.07 13.90
C ASN A 100 9.51 0.51 15.31
N SER A 101 10.55 0.33 16.13
CA SER A 101 10.40 -0.22 17.48
C SER A 101 9.65 0.73 18.43
N ARG A 102 9.58 2.03 18.08
CA ARG A 102 8.77 3.03 18.78
C ARG A 102 7.28 2.88 18.51
N ILE A 103 6.90 2.12 17.49
CA ILE A 103 5.51 1.94 17.07
C ILE A 103 5.00 0.59 17.60
N SER A 104 4.20 0.65 18.67
CA SER A 104 3.63 -0.56 19.26
C SER A 104 2.41 -1.09 18.48
N GLU A 105 2.21 -2.41 18.49
CA GLU A 105 0.98 -3.03 17.97
C GLU A 105 -0.29 -2.52 18.66
N ALA A 106 -0.20 -2.21 19.95
CA ALA A 106 -1.31 -1.65 20.71
C ALA A 106 -1.71 -0.24 20.23
N PHE A 107 -0.75 0.53 19.73
CA PHE A 107 -1.02 1.81 19.08
C PHE A 107 -1.67 1.61 17.71
N LEU A 108 -1.10 0.74 16.86
CA LEU A 108 -1.62 0.48 15.51
C LEU A 108 -3.06 -0.08 15.50
N LYS A 109 -3.45 -0.84 16.52
CA LYS A 109 -4.82 -1.37 16.67
C LYS A 109 -5.87 -0.30 17.03
N GLN A 110 -5.47 0.93 17.32
CA GLN A 110 -6.41 2.03 17.59
C GLN A 110 -6.93 2.68 16.29
N PHE A 111 -6.27 2.43 15.15
CA PHE A 111 -6.75 2.91 13.85
C PHE A 111 -7.92 2.07 13.34
N GLU A 112 -8.88 2.71 12.66
CA GLU A 112 -10.01 2.03 12.02
C GLU A 112 -9.63 1.32 10.70
N TYR A 113 -8.37 1.46 10.29
CA TYR A 113 -7.81 0.97 9.04
C TYR A 113 -6.41 0.41 9.31
N MET A 114 -5.88 -0.37 8.36
CA MET A 114 -4.57 -0.96 8.50
C MET A 114 -3.49 0.11 8.34
N VAL A 115 -2.67 0.27 9.37
CA VAL A 115 -1.46 1.11 9.36
C VAL A 115 -0.23 0.23 9.54
N PHE A 116 0.78 0.50 8.72
CA PHE A 116 2.08 -0.16 8.79
C PHE A 116 2.99 0.56 9.80
N PRO A 117 3.76 -0.17 10.64
CA PRO A 117 4.73 0.42 11.55
C PRO A 117 5.67 1.43 10.88
N GLU A 118 6.10 1.12 9.65
CA GLU A 118 6.99 1.94 8.82
C GLU A 118 6.39 3.32 8.53
N ASN A 119 5.10 3.37 8.18
CA ASN A 119 4.43 4.63 7.87
C ASN A 119 4.24 5.49 9.13
N ALA A 120 3.91 4.85 10.25
CA ALA A 120 3.74 5.54 11.53
C ALA A 120 5.08 6.05 12.09
N SER A 121 6.17 5.29 11.94
CA SER A 121 7.51 5.69 12.40
C SER A 121 8.07 6.84 11.55
N LEU A 122 7.82 6.85 10.24
CA LEU A 122 8.15 7.98 9.37
C LEU A 122 7.40 9.24 9.78
N ALA A 123 6.09 9.16 10.01
CA ALA A 123 5.30 10.29 10.49
C ALA A 123 5.79 10.80 11.86
N LEU A 124 6.21 9.90 12.76
CA LEU A 124 6.79 10.25 14.05
C LEU A 124 8.14 10.97 13.89
N ALA A 125 8.99 10.53 12.95
CA ALA A 125 10.25 11.19 12.62
C ALA A 125 10.04 12.59 11.99
N VAL A 126 8.98 12.77 11.19
CA VAL A 126 8.57 14.10 10.68
C VAL A 126 8.17 15.02 11.83
N ALA A 127 7.37 14.51 12.77
CA ALA A 127 6.98 15.25 13.96
C ALA A 127 8.22 15.66 14.79
N GLU A 128 9.20 14.76 14.95
CA GLU A 128 10.47 15.05 15.62
C GLU A 128 11.27 16.17 14.93
N ALA A 129 11.37 16.14 13.60
CA ALA A 129 12.04 17.18 12.82
C ALA A 129 11.37 18.57 12.96
N LEU A 130 10.05 18.57 13.20
CA LEU A 130 9.26 19.78 13.46
C LEU A 130 9.25 20.21 14.93
N GLY A 131 9.88 19.44 15.84
CA GLY A 131 9.88 19.71 17.27
C GLY A 131 8.54 19.44 17.97
N ILE A 132 7.69 18.60 17.37
CA ILE A 132 6.43 18.14 17.95
C ILE A 132 6.72 16.98 18.90
N ASP A 133 6.19 17.04 20.12
CA ASP A 133 6.36 15.97 21.09
C ASP A 133 5.60 14.69 20.69
N GLU A 134 6.10 13.55 21.15
CA GLU A 134 5.61 12.23 20.75
C GLU A 134 4.13 11.98 21.13
N GLU A 135 3.67 12.50 22.28
CA GLU A 135 2.26 12.38 22.68
C GLU A 135 1.35 13.15 21.72
N THR A 136 1.73 14.38 21.37
CA THR A 136 1.02 15.19 20.38
C THR A 136 1.04 14.52 19.00
N ALA A 137 2.17 13.94 18.58
CA ALA A 137 2.29 13.24 17.31
C ALA A 137 1.33 12.04 17.22
N PHE A 138 1.34 11.14 18.22
CA PHE A 138 0.44 9.98 18.23
C PHE A 138 -1.03 10.37 18.25
N ARG A 139 -1.40 11.39 19.05
CA ARG A 139 -2.77 11.92 19.06
C ARG A 139 -3.15 12.49 17.69
N GLY A 140 -2.21 13.18 17.03
CA GLY A 140 -2.42 13.71 15.68
C GLY A 140 -2.69 12.61 14.66
N MET A 141 -1.89 11.54 14.68
CA MET A 141 -2.07 10.40 13.78
C MET A 141 -3.44 9.72 13.96
N LEU A 142 -3.89 9.50 15.19
CA LEU A 142 -5.20 8.88 15.46
C LEU A 142 -6.38 9.75 15.03
N ASN A 143 -6.22 11.07 15.03
CA ASN A 143 -7.24 12.03 14.60
C ASN A 143 -7.19 12.33 13.09
N ALA A 144 -6.19 11.81 12.37
CA ALA A 144 -6.08 12.02 10.94
C ALA A 144 -7.19 11.25 10.21
N HIS A 145 -7.85 11.91 9.26
CA HIS A 145 -8.80 11.23 8.40
C HIS A 145 -8.04 10.27 7.48
N PRO A 146 -8.47 9.01 7.35
CA PRO A 146 -7.87 8.10 6.39
C PRO A 146 -8.07 8.61 4.97
N ASP A 147 -7.10 8.32 4.10
CA ASP A 147 -7.29 8.41 2.66
C ASP A 147 -8.55 7.60 2.24
N PRO A 148 -9.37 8.09 1.30
CA PRO A 148 -10.42 7.29 0.67
C PRO A 148 -9.99 5.85 0.29
N GLY A 149 -8.74 5.66 -0.15
CA GLY A 149 -8.16 4.36 -0.51
C GLY A 149 -7.48 3.61 0.63
N ALA A 150 -7.51 4.13 1.87
CA ALA A 150 -6.84 3.50 3.00
C ALA A 150 -7.33 2.05 3.19
N MET A 151 -6.37 1.16 3.34
CA MET A 151 -6.63 -0.26 3.44
C MET A 151 -7.49 -0.60 4.65
N ARG A 152 -8.65 -1.22 4.40
CA ARG A 152 -9.55 -1.68 5.45
C ARG A 152 -9.64 -3.20 5.43
N ILE A 153 -9.78 -3.76 6.63
CA ILE A 153 -10.19 -5.14 6.83
C ILE A 153 -11.65 -5.10 7.26
N ILE A 154 -12.53 -5.61 6.40
CA ILE A 154 -13.97 -5.53 6.56
C ILE A 154 -14.45 -6.88 7.09
N PRO A 155 -14.98 -6.95 8.33
CA PRO A 155 -15.65 -8.17 8.79
C PRO A 155 -16.94 -8.37 8.00
N MET A 156 -17.16 -9.59 7.53
CA MET A 156 -18.33 -10.02 6.77
C MET A 156 -18.90 -11.27 7.43
N ASP A 157 -20.20 -11.28 7.71
CA ASP A 157 -20.87 -12.46 8.27
C ASP A 157 -21.38 -13.36 7.15
N ASP A 158 -21.05 -14.65 7.22
CA ASP A 158 -21.59 -15.68 6.33
C ASP A 158 -23.00 -16.15 6.76
N HIS A 159 -23.61 -17.03 5.95
CA HIS A 159 -24.92 -17.64 6.25
C HIS A 159 -24.98 -18.38 7.59
N SER A 160 -23.84 -18.73 8.19
CA SER A 160 -23.72 -19.48 9.44
C SER A 160 -23.40 -18.60 10.65
N ASN A 161 -23.47 -17.26 10.53
CA ASN A 161 -23.04 -16.28 11.55
C ASN A 161 -21.56 -16.44 11.95
N GLN A 162 -20.73 -16.97 11.06
CA GLN A 162 -19.28 -16.95 11.23
C GLN A 162 -18.71 -15.74 10.51
N THR A 163 -17.73 -15.09 11.14
CA THR A 163 -17.12 -13.87 10.59
C THR A 163 -15.91 -14.23 9.74
N SER A 164 -16.00 -13.90 8.46
CA SER A 164 -14.86 -13.84 7.53
C SER A 164 -14.39 -12.39 7.39
N TYR A 165 -13.23 -12.19 6.79
CA TYR A 165 -12.60 -10.87 6.69
C TYR A 165 -12.20 -10.57 5.26
N PHE A 166 -12.76 -9.51 4.68
CA PHE A 166 -12.31 -9.00 3.39
C PHE A 166 -11.20 -7.97 3.58
N VAL A 167 -10.04 -8.24 2.99
CA VAL A 167 -8.89 -7.34 2.94
C VAL A 167 -8.84 -6.75 1.54
N ASN A 168 -9.05 -5.44 1.44
CA ASN A 168 -8.97 -4.72 0.17
C ASN A 168 -7.51 -4.38 -0.17
N GLY A 169 -6.81 -5.29 -0.86
CA GLY A 169 -5.46 -5.08 -1.39
C GLY A 169 -5.40 -4.58 -2.83
N PHE A 170 -6.54 -4.34 -3.48
CA PHE A 170 -6.58 -3.86 -4.87
C PHE A 170 -5.90 -2.48 -5.03
N ALA A 171 -5.84 -1.70 -3.95
CA ALA A 171 -5.18 -0.39 -3.92
C ALA A 171 -3.64 -0.48 -3.80
N ALA A 172 -3.06 -1.66 -3.64
CA ALA A 172 -1.61 -1.81 -3.58
C ALA A 172 -0.96 -1.52 -4.94
N ASN A 173 0.06 -0.66 -4.95
CA ASN A 173 0.70 -0.19 -6.18
C ASN A 173 1.69 -1.20 -6.78
N ASP A 174 2.31 -2.05 -5.98
CA ASP A 174 3.35 -2.98 -6.42
C ASP A 174 3.26 -4.36 -5.72
N ALA A 175 4.07 -5.30 -6.22
CA ALA A 175 4.12 -6.68 -5.72
C ALA A 175 4.59 -6.76 -4.26
N ALA A 176 5.64 -6.00 -3.89
CA ALA A 176 6.19 -6.01 -2.54
C ALA A 176 5.18 -5.47 -1.53
N SER A 177 4.50 -4.37 -1.84
CA SER A 177 3.40 -3.83 -1.04
C SER A 177 2.29 -4.85 -0.88
N THR A 178 1.86 -5.50 -1.96
CA THR A 178 0.81 -6.54 -1.94
C THR A 178 1.16 -7.70 -1.01
N LEU A 179 2.40 -8.17 -1.02
CA LEU A 179 2.87 -9.24 -0.13
C LEU A 179 3.03 -8.76 1.33
N ASN A 180 3.47 -7.53 1.53
CA ASN A 180 3.59 -6.94 2.87
C ASN A 180 2.23 -6.81 3.56
N ILE A 181 1.19 -6.46 2.80
CA ILE A 181 -0.19 -6.48 3.27
C ILE A 181 -0.58 -7.90 3.71
N TRP A 182 -0.35 -8.91 2.87
CA TRP A 182 -0.67 -10.29 3.20
C TRP A 182 0.02 -10.75 4.49
N LYS A 183 1.34 -10.52 4.59
CA LYS A 183 2.13 -10.80 5.79
C LYS A 183 1.60 -10.07 7.02
N ARG A 184 1.15 -8.82 6.87
CA ARG A 184 0.55 -8.04 7.96
C ARG A 184 -0.76 -8.67 8.44
N VAL A 185 -1.59 -9.15 7.53
CA VAL A 185 -2.82 -9.89 7.85
C VAL A 185 -2.51 -11.14 8.67
N GLU A 186 -1.47 -11.90 8.29
CA GLU A 186 -1.02 -13.08 9.05
C GLU A 186 -0.53 -12.72 10.46
N VAL A 187 0.32 -11.69 10.58
CA VAL A 187 0.87 -11.23 11.87
C VAL A 187 -0.23 -10.75 12.82
N LEU A 188 -1.29 -10.13 12.28
CA LEU A 188 -2.44 -9.70 13.07
C LEU A 188 -3.34 -10.86 13.54
N GLY A 189 -3.10 -12.08 13.04
CA GLY A 189 -3.79 -13.30 13.46
C GLY A 189 -5.14 -13.53 12.79
N TYR A 190 -5.38 -12.92 11.63
CA TYR A 190 -6.56 -13.22 10.81
C TYR A 190 -6.51 -14.66 10.27
N PRO A 191 -7.66 -15.27 9.94
CA PRO A 191 -7.71 -16.66 9.48
C PRO A 191 -7.15 -16.79 8.06
N THR A 192 -5.85 -17.09 7.94
CA THR A 192 -5.11 -17.17 6.66
C THR A 192 -4.69 -18.58 6.26
N LYS A 193 -5.22 -19.63 6.91
CA LYS A 193 -4.80 -21.02 6.61
C LYS A 193 -5.27 -21.55 5.25
N GLN A 194 -6.45 -21.11 4.81
CA GLN A 194 -7.11 -21.53 3.58
C GLN A 194 -7.88 -20.31 3.03
N PRO A 195 -7.17 -19.25 2.63
CA PRO A 195 -7.79 -18.00 2.20
C PRO A 195 -8.37 -18.13 0.80
N VAL A 196 -9.25 -17.19 0.47
CA VAL A 196 -9.74 -16.96 -0.89
C VAL A 196 -9.03 -15.72 -1.42
N ILE A 197 -8.31 -15.84 -2.53
CA ILE A 197 -7.63 -14.72 -3.18
C ILE A 197 -8.44 -14.32 -4.41
N ILE A 198 -8.72 -13.03 -4.57
CA ILE A 198 -9.41 -12.48 -5.74
C ILE A 198 -8.38 -11.72 -6.57
N MET A 199 -8.13 -12.14 -7.80
CA MET A 199 -7.24 -11.44 -8.74
C MET A 199 -8.08 -10.71 -9.80
N ASN A 200 -8.03 -9.38 -9.81
CA ASN A 200 -8.72 -8.57 -10.83
C ASN A 200 -7.78 -8.20 -11.99
N CYS A 201 -8.16 -8.66 -13.17
CA CYS A 201 -7.43 -8.48 -14.43
C CYS A 201 -8.10 -7.41 -15.30
N ARG A 202 -7.31 -6.79 -16.19
CA ARG A 202 -7.77 -5.79 -17.15
C ARG A 202 -7.11 -6.01 -18.51
N GLU A 203 -7.89 -5.86 -19.58
CA GLU A 203 -7.39 -6.00 -20.96
C GLU A 203 -6.33 -4.94 -21.30
N ASP A 204 -6.45 -3.72 -20.78
CA ASP A 204 -5.51 -2.63 -21.07
C ASP A 204 -4.26 -2.62 -20.17
N ARG A 205 -4.12 -3.58 -19.25
CA ARG A 205 -2.99 -3.67 -18.29
C ARG A 205 -2.47 -5.11 -18.10
N VAL A 206 -2.34 -5.86 -19.20
CA VAL A 206 -1.89 -7.27 -19.19
C VAL A 206 -0.53 -7.46 -18.51
N GLU A 207 0.42 -6.54 -18.71
CA GLU A 207 1.75 -6.62 -18.08
C GLU A 207 1.67 -6.69 -16.54
N ARG A 208 0.73 -5.96 -15.94
CA ARG A 208 0.48 -6.02 -14.49
C ARG A 208 -0.11 -7.37 -14.10
N THR A 209 -1.02 -7.93 -14.89
CA THR A 209 -1.55 -9.28 -14.65
C THR A 209 -0.41 -10.32 -14.67
N GLU A 210 0.49 -10.24 -15.64
CA GLU A 210 1.66 -11.11 -15.73
C GLU A 210 2.63 -10.93 -14.55
N GLN A 211 2.85 -9.69 -14.12
CA GLN A 211 3.65 -9.40 -12.92
C GLN A 211 3.06 -10.08 -11.68
N PHE A 212 1.74 -10.02 -11.47
CA PHE A 212 1.09 -10.68 -10.34
C PHE A 212 1.19 -12.21 -10.41
N ALA A 213 1.11 -12.79 -11.61
CA ALA A 213 1.32 -14.23 -11.80
C ALA A 213 2.73 -14.69 -11.42
N ARG A 214 3.75 -13.84 -11.60
CA ARG A 214 5.15 -14.18 -11.31
C ARG A 214 5.58 -13.82 -9.90
N ASP A 215 5.21 -12.63 -9.44
CA ASP A 215 5.88 -11.96 -8.32
C ASP A 215 4.99 -11.84 -7.07
N VAL A 216 3.70 -12.21 -7.16
CA VAL A 216 2.74 -12.11 -6.04
C VAL A 216 2.09 -13.45 -5.73
N LEU A 217 1.28 -13.98 -6.65
CA LEU A 217 0.46 -15.16 -6.42
C LEU A 217 1.27 -16.42 -6.04
N PRO A 218 2.48 -16.67 -6.59
CA PRO A 218 3.32 -17.80 -6.19
C PRO A 218 3.75 -17.79 -4.71
N HIS A 219 3.67 -16.64 -4.04
CA HIS A 219 4.11 -16.46 -2.65
C HIS A 219 2.98 -16.48 -1.63
N ILE A 220 1.75 -16.77 -2.06
CA ILE A 220 0.56 -16.82 -1.20
C ILE A 220 -0.05 -18.22 -1.32
N GLU A 221 0.01 -19.03 -0.26
CA GLU A 221 -0.74 -20.30 -0.22
C GLU A 221 -2.24 -20.01 -0.09
N MET A 222 -3.08 -20.61 -0.94
CA MET A 222 -4.50 -20.29 -0.98
C MET A 222 -5.37 -21.53 -1.22
N ASP A 223 -6.60 -21.49 -0.69
CA ASP A 223 -7.59 -22.53 -1.03
C ASP A 223 -8.16 -22.26 -2.42
N LYS A 224 -8.65 -21.04 -2.63
CA LYS A 224 -9.31 -20.64 -3.87
C LYS A 224 -8.66 -19.41 -4.45
N LEU A 225 -8.40 -19.45 -5.75
CA LEU A 225 -8.06 -18.29 -6.57
C LEU A 225 -9.26 -17.94 -7.46
N VAL A 226 -9.88 -16.80 -7.19
CA VAL A 226 -11.00 -16.26 -7.96
C VAL A 226 -10.44 -15.23 -8.93
N VAL A 227 -10.48 -15.51 -10.24
CA VAL A 227 -10.05 -14.55 -11.27
C VAL A 227 -11.25 -13.81 -11.84
N ILE A 228 -11.19 -12.48 -11.87
CA ILE A 228 -12.29 -11.61 -12.30
C ILE A 228 -11.79 -10.57 -13.31
N GLY A 229 -12.72 -9.89 -13.98
CA GLY A 229 -12.41 -8.84 -14.95
C GLY A 229 -12.23 -9.39 -16.36
N GLU A 230 -11.16 -8.98 -17.03
CA GLU A 230 -10.90 -9.26 -18.44
C GLU A 230 -9.44 -9.69 -18.65
N SER A 231 -9.18 -10.49 -19.69
CA SER A 231 -7.84 -10.97 -20.05
C SER A 231 -7.16 -11.74 -18.91
N VAL A 232 -7.87 -12.71 -18.35
CA VAL A 232 -7.41 -13.49 -17.18
C VAL A 232 -6.39 -14.58 -17.52
N SER A 233 -6.18 -14.88 -18.81
CA SER A 233 -5.37 -16.02 -19.26
C SER A 233 -3.98 -16.12 -18.65
N PRO A 234 -3.20 -15.03 -18.43
CA PRO A 234 -1.88 -15.17 -17.82
C PRO A 234 -1.92 -15.77 -16.40
N ILE A 235 -3.00 -15.54 -15.66
CA ILE A 235 -3.20 -16.14 -14.33
C ILE A 235 -3.60 -17.61 -14.44
N VAL A 236 -4.51 -17.91 -15.37
CA VAL A 236 -4.99 -19.28 -15.60
C VAL A 236 -3.84 -20.17 -16.07
N ASP A 237 -3.06 -19.72 -17.04
CA ASP A 237 -1.90 -20.44 -17.57
C ASP A 237 -0.86 -20.69 -16.45
N ALA A 238 -0.55 -19.67 -15.63
CA ALA A 238 0.38 -19.81 -14.51
C ALA A 238 -0.10 -20.78 -13.42
N PHE A 239 -1.41 -20.89 -13.20
CA PHE A 239 -2.00 -21.89 -12.31
C PHE A 239 -1.89 -23.30 -12.92
N GLU A 240 -2.24 -23.48 -14.19
CA GLU A 240 -2.16 -24.77 -14.90
C GLU A 240 -0.72 -25.30 -14.98
N ASP A 241 0.26 -24.40 -15.14
CA ASP A 241 1.69 -24.71 -15.10
C ASP A 241 2.22 -25.01 -13.68
N GLY A 242 1.39 -24.82 -12.64
CA GLY A 242 1.72 -25.13 -11.25
C GLY A 242 2.57 -24.09 -10.53
N PHE A 243 2.67 -22.86 -11.06
CA PHE A 243 3.38 -21.76 -10.40
C PHE A 243 2.58 -21.13 -9.26
N ILE A 244 1.25 -21.21 -9.31
CA ILE A 244 0.37 -20.63 -8.30
C ILE A 244 -0.14 -21.73 -7.35
N PRO A 245 0.16 -21.67 -6.03
CA PRO A 245 -0.20 -22.71 -5.07
C PRO A 245 -1.63 -22.55 -4.56
N ALA A 246 -2.61 -22.63 -5.46
CA ALA A 246 -4.04 -22.69 -5.13
C ALA A 246 -4.57 -24.14 -5.18
N ASN A 247 -5.52 -24.51 -4.32
CA ASN A 247 -6.18 -25.80 -4.46
C ASN A 247 -7.18 -25.81 -5.63
N GLU A 248 -7.83 -24.67 -5.88
CA GLU A 248 -8.88 -24.51 -6.88
C GLU A 248 -8.79 -23.10 -7.52
N ILE A 249 -8.95 -23.03 -8.83
CA ILE A 249 -9.15 -21.77 -9.56
C ILE A 249 -10.62 -21.67 -10.01
N VAL A 250 -11.22 -20.50 -9.81
CA VAL A 250 -12.57 -20.19 -10.29
C VAL A 250 -12.52 -18.98 -11.21
N ASN A 251 -12.91 -19.20 -12.46
CA ASN A 251 -12.84 -18.19 -13.50
C ASN A 251 -14.19 -17.48 -13.68
N PHE A 252 -14.22 -16.20 -13.34
CA PHE A 252 -15.34 -15.27 -13.50
C PHE A 252 -15.00 -14.14 -14.50
N GLU A 253 -14.18 -14.42 -15.50
CA GLU A 253 -13.93 -13.49 -16.61
C GLU A 253 -15.26 -13.06 -17.26
N GLY A 254 -15.48 -11.75 -17.33
CA GLY A 254 -16.71 -11.15 -17.86
C GLY A 254 -17.98 -11.38 -17.02
N ALA A 255 -17.90 -12.02 -15.84
CA ALA A 255 -19.05 -12.23 -14.98
C ALA A 255 -19.53 -10.93 -14.32
N SER A 256 -20.81 -10.90 -13.93
CA SER A 256 -21.37 -9.75 -13.22
C SER A 256 -20.90 -9.68 -11.76
N THR A 257 -20.92 -8.48 -11.19
CA THR A 257 -20.58 -8.26 -9.78
C THR A 257 -21.45 -9.09 -8.82
N ASP A 258 -22.73 -9.28 -9.14
CA ASP A 258 -23.64 -10.07 -8.30
C ASP A 258 -23.26 -11.55 -8.31
N GLU A 259 -22.94 -12.14 -9.47
CA GLU A 259 -22.49 -13.53 -9.57
C GLU A 259 -21.20 -13.78 -8.77
N ILE A 260 -20.23 -12.87 -8.87
CA ILE A 260 -18.98 -12.96 -8.11
C ILE A 260 -19.26 -12.83 -6.61
N ALA A 261 -20.07 -11.87 -6.21
CA ALA A 261 -20.38 -11.62 -4.80
C ALA A 261 -21.16 -12.78 -4.17
N ASP A 262 -22.13 -13.36 -4.88
CA ASP A 262 -22.90 -14.51 -4.43
C ASP A 262 -21.98 -15.73 -4.23
N TYR A 263 -21.08 -16.00 -5.18
CA TYR A 263 -20.09 -17.06 -5.01
C TYR A 263 -19.18 -16.83 -3.80
N LEU A 264 -18.65 -15.61 -3.63
CA LEU A 264 -17.81 -15.26 -2.48
C LEU A 264 -18.57 -15.44 -1.16
N TYR A 265 -19.87 -15.15 -1.15
CA TYR A 265 -20.74 -15.33 0.00
C TYR A 265 -20.98 -16.80 0.37
N ASP A 266 -20.98 -17.70 -0.63
CA ASP A 266 -21.12 -19.14 -0.43
C ASP A 266 -19.83 -19.81 0.06
N VAL A 267 -18.67 -19.30 -0.36
CA VAL A 267 -17.36 -19.89 -0.02
C VAL A 267 -16.69 -19.26 1.20
N MET A 268 -17.17 -18.11 1.67
CA MET A 268 -16.69 -17.52 2.91
C MET A 268 -17.09 -18.41 4.11
N ALA A 269 -16.10 -19.00 4.78
CA ALA A 269 -16.31 -19.87 5.93
C ALA A 269 -15.22 -19.62 6.99
N SER A 270 -15.40 -18.61 7.84
CA SER A 270 -14.39 -18.16 8.82
C SER A 270 -12.99 -17.96 8.21
N THR A 271 -12.91 -17.35 7.03
CA THR A 271 -11.63 -17.20 6.29
C THR A 271 -11.33 -15.75 5.94
N THR A 272 -10.13 -15.52 5.42
CA THR A 272 -9.73 -14.23 4.85
C THR A 272 -9.95 -14.26 3.35
N ILE A 273 -10.63 -13.24 2.84
CA ILE A 273 -10.76 -12.95 1.41
C ILE A 273 -9.82 -11.79 1.11
N TYR A 274 -8.87 -11.97 0.20
CA TYR A 274 -7.89 -10.94 -0.14
C TYR A 274 -7.98 -10.56 -1.61
N GLY A 275 -8.33 -9.30 -1.88
CA GLY A 275 -8.41 -8.76 -3.24
C GLY A 275 -7.07 -8.16 -3.70
N VAL A 276 -6.59 -8.54 -4.88
CA VAL A 276 -5.30 -8.13 -5.46
C VAL A 276 -5.43 -7.85 -6.97
N GLY A 277 -4.45 -7.15 -7.53
CA GLY A 277 -4.40 -6.82 -8.96
C GLY A 277 -4.78 -5.38 -9.24
N ASN A 278 -5.64 -5.15 -10.24
CA ASN A 278 -6.07 -3.80 -10.60
C ASN A 278 -7.26 -3.35 -9.74
N ILE A 279 -7.28 -2.11 -9.27
CA ILE A 279 -8.46 -1.57 -8.55
C ILE A 279 -9.64 -1.25 -9.46
N HIS A 280 -9.38 -0.73 -10.65
CA HIS A 280 -10.43 -0.37 -11.59
C HIS A 280 -10.99 -1.58 -12.35
N GLY A 281 -12.18 -1.43 -12.92
CA GLY A 281 -12.86 -2.50 -13.66
C GLY A 281 -13.79 -3.27 -12.74
N ALA A 282 -13.68 -4.61 -12.70
CA ALA A 282 -14.59 -5.43 -11.91
C ALA A 282 -14.41 -5.30 -10.39
N ALA A 283 -13.22 -4.90 -9.91
CA ALA A 283 -12.95 -4.75 -8.48
C ALA A 283 -13.70 -3.59 -7.81
N GLU A 284 -13.81 -2.42 -8.44
CA GLU A 284 -14.56 -1.26 -7.90
C GLU A 284 -16.00 -1.59 -7.47
N PRO A 285 -16.90 -2.06 -8.37
CA PRO A 285 -18.26 -2.39 -8.00
C PRO A 285 -18.31 -3.59 -7.03
N LEU A 286 -17.35 -4.52 -7.11
CA LEU A 286 -17.26 -5.63 -6.16
C LEU A 286 -16.93 -5.15 -4.75
N ILE A 287 -15.98 -4.23 -4.58
CA ILE A 287 -15.65 -3.61 -3.29
C ILE A 287 -16.89 -2.91 -2.72
N GLU A 288 -17.61 -2.14 -3.53
CA GLU A 288 -18.86 -1.49 -3.10
C GLU A 288 -19.91 -2.51 -2.65
N LYS A 289 -20.08 -3.61 -3.40
CA LYS A 289 -21.00 -4.69 -3.05
C LYS A 289 -20.60 -5.39 -1.75
N LEU A 290 -19.32 -5.76 -1.60
CA LEU A 290 -18.82 -6.43 -0.40
C LEU A 290 -18.95 -5.56 0.86
N ASN A 291 -18.81 -4.24 0.72
CA ASN A 291 -19.07 -3.29 1.81
C ASN A 291 -20.53 -3.33 2.32
N GLN A 292 -21.49 -3.81 1.53
CA GLN A 292 -22.89 -3.96 1.97
C GLN A 292 -23.07 -5.16 2.92
N TYR A 293 -22.21 -6.18 2.83
CA TYR A 293 -22.16 -7.33 3.75
C TYR A 293 -21.40 -7.02 5.05
N LYS A 294 -20.89 -5.80 5.21
CA LYS A 294 -20.20 -5.38 6.42
C LYS A 294 -21.10 -5.58 7.64
N VAL A 295 -20.57 -6.30 8.63
CA VAL A 295 -21.25 -6.47 9.92
C VAL A 295 -21.52 -5.09 10.51
N LYS A 296 -22.80 -4.74 10.69
CA LYS A 296 -23.20 -3.60 11.53
C LYS A 296 -22.95 -4.00 12.97
N ARG A 297 -21.69 -3.91 13.44
CA ARG A 297 -21.42 -3.95 14.88
C ARG A 297 -22.13 -2.74 15.49
N LEU A 298 -23.25 -3.00 16.16
CA LEU A 298 -23.82 -2.05 17.11
C LEU A 298 -22.70 -1.71 18.09
N ALA A 299 -22.29 -0.45 18.13
CA ALA A 299 -21.39 0.05 19.15
C ALA A 299 -22.00 -0.29 20.51
N SER A 300 -21.33 -1.16 21.26
CA SER A 300 -21.63 -1.46 22.67
C SER A 300 -20.80 -0.57 23.57
#